data_AF-A0A6V7KM56-F1
#
_entry.id   AF-A0A6V7KM56-F1
#
_cell.length_a   1.000
_cell.length_b   1.000
_cell.length_c   1.000
_cell.angle_alpha   90.00
_cell.angle_beta   90.00
_cell.angle_gamma   90.00
#
_symmetry.space_group_name_H-M   'P 1'
#
loop_
_entity.id
_entity.type
_entity.pdbx_description
1 polymer ?
#
loop_
_entity_poly.entity_id
_entity_poly.type
_entity_poly.pdbx_seq_one_letter_code
_entity_poly.pdbx_strand_id
1 'polypeptide(L)'
;TLWADLTVNQNQEDEDEDLPRYTEQYTEEQLLAMLPDWLIEDYVQGNVSGTCIEMLMYRAVFLKVDCVDMYYAEQSEITFPILSAMFSLMTSMSGRPPVMEVYANRGPDLIRKKILVPQSDIQLEEVRNLEEKERRAILNRSLGLRLDENFDEIPDDWKLYIATVIFWMRRTSPLEKNNMHLRAILVTIVCSLVNDKIDNEGRRRWRRKPEFHDYFSTK
;
A
#
# COMPACT_ATOMS: atom_id res chain seq x y z
N THR A 1 16.46 18.32 -4.93
CA THR A 1 17.68 17.50 -4.76
C THR A 1 17.58 16.56 -3.54
N LEU A 2 16.38 16.21 -3.09
CA LEU A 2 16.13 15.49 -1.82
C LEU A 2 15.86 13.98 -1.99
N TRP A 3 16.08 13.43 -3.20
CA TRP A 3 15.81 12.02 -3.54
C TRP A 3 17.07 11.27 -3.96
N ALA A 4 18.24 11.91 -3.86
CA ALA A 4 19.53 11.27 -4.10
C ALA A 4 19.97 10.37 -2.94
N ASP A 5 19.37 10.53 -1.75
CA ASP A 5 19.75 9.78 -0.54
C ASP A 5 18.93 8.50 -0.31
N LEU A 6 17.98 8.18 -1.20
CA LEU A 6 17.29 6.87 -1.22
C LEU A 6 17.94 5.89 -2.18
N THR A 7 19.24 6.06 -2.48
CA THR A 7 20.04 4.95 -3.01
C THR A 7 19.97 3.82 -2.00
N VAL A 8 19.14 2.82 -2.29
CA VAL A 8 19.24 1.49 -1.72
C VAL A 8 20.68 1.09 -1.92
N ASN A 9 21.46 1.11 -0.84
CA ASN A 9 22.85 0.70 -0.86
C ASN A 9 22.84 -0.79 -1.21
N GLN A 10 23.12 -1.12 -2.47
CA GLN A 10 23.02 -2.48 -3.02
C GLN A 10 24.14 -3.42 -2.53
N ASN A 11 24.95 -2.98 -1.55
CA ASN A 11 26.06 -3.73 -0.97
C ASN A 11 25.99 -3.75 0.57
N GLN A 12 24.88 -4.21 1.14
CA GLN A 12 24.77 -4.52 2.57
C GLN A 12 24.27 -5.95 2.75
N GLU A 13 25.07 -6.91 2.29
CA GLU A 13 25.26 -8.13 3.05
C GLU A 13 26.13 -7.72 4.26
N ASP A 14 25.62 -7.92 5.48
CA ASP A 14 26.33 -7.72 6.77
C ASP A 14 26.32 -6.32 7.45
N GLU A 15 25.23 -5.56 7.40
CA GLU A 15 24.96 -4.44 8.36
C GLU A 15 23.74 -4.72 9.28
N ASP A 16 23.54 -5.98 9.66
CA ASP A 16 22.43 -6.41 10.54
C ASP A 16 22.69 -6.21 12.05
N GLU A 17 23.90 -5.83 12.46
CA GLU A 17 24.33 -5.85 13.87
C GLU A 17 23.75 -4.72 14.73
N ASP A 18 23.42 -3.55 14.15
CA ASP A 18 23.02 -2.37 14.95
C ASP A 18 21.51 -2.07 14.98
N LEU A 19 20.67 -2.81 14.24
CA LEU A 19 19.23 -2.58 14.24
C LEU A 19 18.51 -3.42 15.31
N PRO A 20 17.72 -2.78 16.20
CA PRO A 20 17.07 -3.46 17.32
C PRO A 20 16.24 -4.67 16.85
N ARG A 21 16.44 -5.82 17.49
CA ARG A 21 15.62 -7.02 17.29
C ARG A 21 14.36 -6.90 18.15
N TYR A 22 13.22 -6.61 17.52
CA TYR A 22 11.94 -6.63 18.21
C TYR A 22 11.32 -8.03 18.09
N THR A 23 11.33 -8.81 19.17
CA THR A 23 10.68 -10.13 19.25
C THR A 23 9.34 -10.10 19.98
N GLU A 24 8.91 -8.93 20.48
CA GLU A 24 7.65 -8.80 21.19
C GLU A 24 6.51 -8.62 20.19
N GLN A 25 5.80 -9.71 19.94
CA GLN A 25 4.51 -9.71 19.25
C GLN A 25 3.44 -9.16 20.20
N TYR A 26 2.55 -8.30 19.69
CA TYR A 26 1.39 -7.85 20.44
C TYR A 26 0.43 -9.01 20.66
N THR A 27 -0.21 -9.05 21.84
CA THR A 27 -1.41 -9.89 22.00
C THR A 27 -2.55 -9.32 21.16
N GLU A 28 -3.57 -10.13 20.84
CA GLU A 28 -4.76 -9.68 20.11
C GLU A 28 -5.43 -8.48 20.82
N GLU A 29 -5.54 -8.55 22.14
CA GLU A 29 -6.12 -7.50 22.99
C GLU A 29 -5.31 -6.19 22.92
N GLN A 30 -3.98 -6.29 22.93
CA GLN A 30 -3.10 -5.13 22.79
C GLN A 30 -3.20 -4.52 21.39
N LEU A 31 -3.31 -5.35 20.36
CA LEU A 31 -3.47 -4.90 18.98
C LEU A 31 -4.79 -4.14 18.82
N LEU A 32 -5.89 -4.72 19.29
CA LEU A 32 -7.20 -4.08 19.23
C LEU A 32 -7.24 -2.76 20.01
N ALA A 33 -6.54 -2.68 21.15
CA ALA A 33 -6.45 -1.45 21.93
C ALA A 33 -5.64 -0.32 21.26
N MET A 34 -4.75 -0.63 20.32
CA MET A 34 -3.96 0.35 19.57
C MET A 34 -4.60 0.78 18.24
N LEU A 35 -5.59 0.04 17.76
CA LEU A 35 -6.18 0.28 16.46
C LEU A 35 -7.32 1.29 16.56
N PRO A 36 -7.37 2.31 15.67
CA PRO A 36 -8.54 3.17 15.56
C PRO A 36 -9.78 2.37 15.17
N ASP A 37 -10.94 2.68 15.76
CA ASP A 37 -12.22 1.99 15.48
C ASP A 37 -12.52 1.90 13.99
N TRP A 38 -12.29 3.00 13.26
CA TRP A 38 -12.54 3.07 11.83
C TRP A 38 -11.73 2.06 11.02
N LEU A 39 -10.52 1.72 11.48
CA LEU A 39 -9.64 0.78 10.78
C LEU A 39 -10.09 -0.66 11.03
N ILE A 40 -10.59 -0.95 12.23
CA ILE A 40 -11.19 -2.24 12.56
C ILE A 40 -12.44 -2.46 11.70
N GLU A 41 -13.32 -1.46 11.62
CA GLU A 41 -14.53 -1.51 10.79
C GLU A 41 -14.20 -1.74 9.31
N ASP A 42 -13.26 -0.98 8.75
CA ASP A 42 -12.83 -1.13 7.36
C ASP A 42 -12.19 -2.49 7.09
N TYR A 43 -11.40 -3.01 8.03
CA TYR A 43 -10.78 -4.32 7.90
C TYR A 43 -11.83 -5.44 7.87
N VAL A 44 -12.81 -5.41 8.78
CA VAL A 44 -13.91 -6.39 8.81
C VAL A 44 -14.76 -6.32 7.54
N GLN A 45 -14.92 -5.13 6.96
CA GLN A 45 -15.62 -4.94 5.69
C GLN A 45 -14.79 -5.34 4.44
N GLY A 46 -13.50 -5.64 4.61
CA GLY A 46 -12.59 -5.95 3.51
C GLY A 46 -12.13 -4.72 2.71
N ASN A 47 -12.31 -3.51 3.24
CA ASN A 47 -11.86 -2.26 2.62
C ASN A 47 -10.35 -2.01 2.79
N VAL A 48 -9.74 -2.66 3.79
CA VAL A 48 -8.31 -2.58 4.08
C VAL A 48 -7.65 -3.94 3.93
N SER A 49 -6.47 -3.95 3.29
CA SER A 49 -5.66 -5.16 3.11
C SER A 49 -5.17 -5.71 4.46
N GLY A 50 -5.17 -7.05 4.59
CA GLY A 50 -4.53 -7.74 5.71
C GLY A 50 -3.04 -7.39 5.89
N THR A 51 -2.37 -6.95 4.83
CA THR A 51 -0.98 -6.45 4.89
C THR A 51 -0.80 -5.34 5.92
N CYS A 52 -1.78 -4.45 6.11
CA CYS A 52 -1.68 -3.39 7.13
C CYS A 52 -1.63 -3.97 8.55
N ILE A 53 -2.42 -5.00 8.81
CA ILE A 53 -2.46 -5.69 10.11
C ILE A 53 -1.20 -6.51 10.32
N GLU A 54 -0.71 -7.19 9.27
CA GLU A 54 0.58 -7.91 9.31
C GLU A 54 1.75 -6.97 9.63
N MET A 55 1.80 -5.78 9.02
CA MET A 55 2.81 -4.76 9.31
C MET A 55 2.76 -4.31 10.78
N LEU A 56 1.58 -4.19 11.38
CA LEU A 56 1.44 -3.85 12.79
C LEU A 56 1.88 -4.98 13.71
N MET A 57 1.37 -6.19 13.47
CA MET A 57 1.60 -7.35 14.34
C MET A 57 3.04 -7.82 14.30
N TYR A 58 3.60 -7.96 13.09
CA TYR A 58 4.91 -8.58 12.88
C TYR A 58 6.03 -7.57 12.67
N ARG A 59 5.69 -6.29 12.48
CA ARG A 59 6.64 -5.27 12.00
C ARG A 59 7.35 -5.70 10.72
N ALA A 60 6.66 -6.51 9.91
CA ALA A 60 7.21 -7.16 8.76
C ALA A 60 6.27 -7.12 7.56
N VAL A 61 6.85 -7.21 6.37
CA VAL A 61 6.15 -7.40 5.10
C VAL A 61 6.62 -8.70 4.48
N PHE A 62 5.65 -9.56 4.17
CA PHE A 62 5.89 -10.81 3.46
C PHE A 62 5.53 -10.61 2.00
N LEU A 63 6.55 -10.46 1.15
CA LEU A 63 6.35 -10.35 -0.28
C LEU A 63 5.99 -11.72 -0.84
N LYS A 64 4.83 -11.79 -1.48
CA LYS A 64 4.36 -13.03 -2.09
C LYS A 64 5.27 -13.40 -3.25
N VAL A 65 5.49 -14.70 -3.40
CA VAL A 65 6.22 -15.27 -4.53
C VAL A 65 5.36 -15.13 -5.77
N ASP A 66 5.73 -14.20 -6.66
CA ASP A 66 5.14 -14.20 -8.00
C ASP A 66 5.72 -15.38 -8.77
N CYS A 67 4.85 -16.33 -9.10
CA CYS A 67 5.17 -17.56 -9.82
C CYS A 67 5.65 -17.34 -11.27
N VAL A 68 5.75 -16.09 -11.71
CA VAL A 68 6.08 -15.73 -13.10
C VAL A 68 7.59 -15.69 -13.32
N ASP A 69 8.41 -15.40 -12.30
CA ASP A 69 9.87 -15.41 -12.49
C ASP A 69 10.65 -15.51 -11.16
N MET A 70 10.93 -16.74 -10.73
CA MET A 70 11.73 -17.02 -9.52
C MET A 70 13.15 -16.41 -9.57
N TYR A 71 13.62 -16.03 -10.76
CA TYR A 71 14.95 -15.48 -10.99
C TYR A 71 15.03 -13.95 -10.86
N TYR A 72 13.91 -13.24 -10.70
CA TYR A 72 13.88 -11.76 -10.60
C TYR A 72 13.23 -11.27 -9.31
N ALA A 73 13.78 -11.66 -8.17
CA ALA A 73 13.38 -11.21 -6.83
C ALA A 73 13.24 -9.67 -6.69
N GLU A 74 14.00 -8.94 -7.50
CA GLU A 74 14.14 -7.49 -7.47
C GLU A 74 12.90 -6.73 -7.97
N GLN A 75 11.94 -7.39 -8.63
CA GLN A 75 10.72 -6.71 -9.08
C GLN A 75 9.84 -6.24 -7.93
N SER A 76 9.97 -6.86 -6.75
CA SER A 76 9.22 -6.46 -5.57
C SER A 76 9.77 -5.16 -4.93
N GLU A 77 11.04 -4.81 -5.17
CA GLU A 77 11.67 -3.62 -4.58
C GLU A 77 11.03 -2.32 -5.06
N ILE A 78 10.45 -2.31 -6.26
CA ILE A 78 9.72 -1.16 -6.78
C ILE A 78 8.59 -0.70 -5.85
N THR A 79 7.99 -1.66 -5.12
CA THR A 79 6.88 -1.42 -4.20
C THR A 79 7.36 -0.91 -2.84
N PHE A 80 8.65 -0.99 -2.52
CA PHE A 80 9.17 -0.63 -1.20
C PHE A 80 8.78 0.76 -0.76
N PRO A 81 8.80 1.81 -1.59
CA PRO A 81 8.40 3.14 -1.12
C PRO A 81 6.92 3.26 -0.74
N ILE A 82 6.04 2.48 -1.37
CA ILE A 82 4.63 2.40 -0.95
C ILE A 82 4.54 1.63 0.37
N LEU A 83 5.21 0.47 0.46
CA LEU A 83 5.22 -0.34 1.67
C LEU A 83 5.84 0.40 2.87
N SER A 84 6.90 1.16 2.65
CA SER A 84 7.53 2.03 3.63
C SER A 84 6.59 3.15 4.08
N ALA A 85 5.87 3.82 3.16
CA ALA A 85 4.90 4.83 3.55
C ALA A 85 3.75 4.23 4.37
N MET A 86 3.23 3.06 3.96
CA MET A 86 2.22 2.32 4.72
C MET A 86 2.75 1.94 6.10
N PHE A 87 3.92 1.31 6.17
CA PHE A 87 4.55 0.87 7.41
C PHE A 87 4.80 2.02 8.38
N SER A 88 5.32 3.14 7.85
CA SER A 88 5.55 4.39 8.59
C SER A 88 4.26 4.89 9.25
N LEU A 89 3.16 4.89 8.49
CA LEU A 89 1.86 5.31 8.98
C LEU A 89 1.28 4.33 10.00
N MET A 90 1.31 3.03 9.68
CA MET A 90 0.80 1.98 10.56
C MET A 90 1.52 1.99 11.92
N THR A 91 2.84 2.16 11.91
CA THR A 91 3.64 2.12 13.13
C THR A 91 3.77 3.46 13.85
N SER A 92 3.13 4.53 13.34
CA SER A 92 3.18 5.89 13.89
C SER A 92 2.78 5.96 15.36
N MET A 93 1.84 5.11 15.79
CA MET A 93 1.32 5.07 17.16
C MET A 93 2.16 4.21 18.12
N SER A 94 3.08 3.39 17.59
CA SER A 94 3.79 2.40 18.40
C SER A 94 4.87 3.00 19.31
N GLY A 95 5.27 4.27 19.09
CA GLY A 95 6.37 4.93 19.81
C GLY A 95 7.75 4.31 19.58
N ARG A 96 7.85 3.29 18.72
CA ARG A 96 9.08 2.54 18.41
C ARG A 96 9.69 3.02 17.10
N PRO A 97 11.03 2.95 16.95
CA PRO A 97 11.69 3.17 15.68
C PRO A 97 11.04 2.34 14.55
N PRO A 98 10.61 2.98 13.45
CA PRO A 98 9.97 2.31 12.31
C PRO A 98 10.99 1.50 11.49
N VAL A 99 11.45 0.38 12.04
CA VAL A 99 12.24 -0.63 11.31
C VAL A 99 11.28 -1.67 10.75
N MET A 100 11.24 -1.77 9.42
CA MET A 100 10.43 -2.74 8.68
C MET A 100 11.29 -3.93 8.29
N GLU A 101 10.85 -5.13 8.66
CA GLU A 101 11.47 -6.37 8.16
C GLU A 101 10.79 -6.81 6.86
N VAL A 102 11.57 -7.08 5.84
CA VAL A 102 11.07 -7.53 4.54
C VAL A 102 11.51 -8.96 4.34
N TYR A 103 10.53 -9.85 4.17
CA TYR A 103 10.73 -11.25 3.81
C TYR A 103 10.34 -11.42 2.35
N ALA A 104 11.28 -11.90 1.54
CA ALA A 104 11.06 -12.11 0.11
C ALA A 104 11.81 -13.36 -0.34
N ASN A 105 11.39 -13.95 -1.46
CA ASN A 105 12.12 -15.06 -2.06
C ASN A 105 13.07 -14.56 -3.14
N ARG A 106 14.30 -15.08 -3.12
CA ARG A 106 15.28 -14.94 -4.20
C ARG A 106 15.59 -16.34 -4.73
N GLY A 107 14.84 -16.77 -5.75
CA GLY A 107 14.90 -18.15 -6.23
C GLY A 107 14.41 -19.11 -5.15
N PRO A 108 15.23 -20.13 -4.78
CA PRO A 108 14.89 -21.06 -3.70
C PRO A 108 15.09 -20.49 -2.30
N ASP A 109 15.80 -19.35 -2.17
CA ASP A 109 16.22 -18.82 -0.89
C ASP A 109 15.23 -17.79 -0.34
N LEU A 110 14.97 -17.85 0.97
CA LEU A 110 14.24 -16.81 1.69
C LEU A 110 15.24 -15.74 2.15
N ILE A 111 15.10 -14.53 1.62
CA ILE A 111 15.88 -13.36 2.06
C ILE A 111 15.10 -12.59 3.12
N ARG A 112 15.84 -12.08 4.10
CA ARG A 112 15.35 -11.13 5.11
C ARG A 112 16.16 -9.86 4.99
N LYS A 113 15.48 -8.71 4.94
CA LYS A 113 16.10 -7.39 4.91
C LYS A 113 15.46 -6.49 5.94
N LYS A 114 16.25 -5.73 6.69
CA LYS A 114 15.73 -4.68 7.57
C LYS A 114 15.84 -3.33 6.86
N ILE A 115 14.77 -2.55 6.92
CA ILE A 115 14.71 -1.23 6.31
C ILE A 115 14.32 -0.25 7.41
N LEU A 116 15.20 0.73 7.67
CA LEU A 116 14.82 1.87 8.50
C LEU A 116 13.92 2.78 7.66
N VAL A 117 12.67 2.91 8.10
CA VAL A 117 11.66 3.72 7.42
C VAL A 117 11.64 5.12 8.05
N PRO A 118 11.46 6.21 7.30
CA PRO A 118 11.23 7.51 7.89
C PRO A 118 9.93 7.50 8.73
N GLN A 119 9.95 8.08 9.92
CA GLN A 119 8.75 8.16 10.75
C GLN A 119 7.71 9.09 10.11
N SER A 120 6.44 8.71 10.24
CA SER A 120 5.33 9.51 9.71
C SER A 120 5.15 10.75 10.57
N ASP A 121 4.98 11.90 9.93
CA ASP A 121 4.61 13.16 10.58
C ASP A 121 3.17 13.13 11.12
N ILE A 122 2.40 12.13 10.72
CA ILE A 122 0.95 12.01 10.93
C ILE A 122 0.66 10.70 11.66
N GLN A 123 -0.19 10.76 12.68
CA GLN A 123 -0.65 9.56 13.37
C GLN A 123 -1.78 8.88 12.60
N LEU A 124 -1.82 7.55 12.65
CA LEU A 124 -2.83 6.74 11.96
C LEU A 124 -4.27 7.15 12.34
N GLU A 125 -4.52 7.49 13.61
CA GLU A 125 -5.81 7.99 14.10
C GLU A 125 -6.29 9.25 13.36
N GLU A 126 -5.36 10.14 13.01
CA GLU A 126 -5.67 11.46 12.47
C GLU A 126 -5.95 11.44 10.97
N VAL A 127 -5.57 10.36 10.27
CA VAL A 127 -5.62 10.26 8.79
C VAL A 127 -7.00 10.57 8.23
N ARG A 128 -8.07 10.11 8.88
CA ARG A 128 -9.45 10.38 8.44
C ARG A 128 -9.90 11.82 8.67
N ASN A 129 -9.28 12.51 9.62
CA ASN A 129 -9.62 13.88 9.99
C ASN A 129 -8.87 14.93 9.15
N LEU A 130 -7.83 14.50 8.43
CA LEU A 130 -7.09 15.37 7.51
C LEU A 130 -7.96 15.91 6.38
N GLU A 131 -7.64 17.12 5.93
CA GLU A 131 -8.25 17.67 4.73
C GLU A 131 -7.89 16.81 3.51
N GLU A 132 -8.78 16.77 2.52
CA GLU A 132 -8.56 15.99 1.30
C GLU A 132 -7.23 16.35 0.61
N LYS A 133 -6.87 17.63 0.64
CA LYS A 133 -5.61 18.15 0.09
C LYS A 133 -4.39 17.54 0.79
N GLU A 134 -4.44 17.39 2.10
CA GLU A 134 -3.36 16.80 2.90
C GLU A 134 -3.25 15.30 2.65
N ARG A 135 -4.39 14.58 2.66
CA ARG A 135 -4.42 13.15 2.31
C ARG A 135 -3.84 12.89 0.92
N ARG A 136 -4.19 13.74 -0.05
CA ARG A 136 -3.67 13.67 -1.42
C ARG A 136 -2.17 13.96 -1.48
N ALA A 137 -1.68 14.90 -0.67
CA ALA A 137 -0.24 15.19 -0.59
C ALA A 137 0.56 14.00 -0.05
N ILE A 138 0.04 13.27 0.94
CA ILE A 138 0.66 12.04 1.46
C ILE A 138 0.74 10.99 0.34
N LEU A 139 -0.36 10.73 -0.36
CA LEU A 139 -0.40 9.76 -1.45
C LEU A 139 0.61 10.13 -2.56
N ASN A 140 0.62 11.39 -2.98
CA ASN A 140 1.53 11.88 -4.02
C ASN A 140 3.00 11.72 -3.61
N ARG A 141 3.34 12.03 -2.35
CA ARG A 141 4.69 11.83 -1.80
C ARG A 141 5.10 10.36 -1.86
N SER A 142 4.22 9.44 -1.45
CA SER A 142 4.47 7.99 -1.47
C SER A 142 4.67 7.43 -2.88
N LEU A 143 3.96 7.98 -3.85
CA LEU A 143 4.10 7.64 -5.27
C LEU A 143 5.25 8.38 -5.96
N GLY A 144 5.99 9.24 -5.26
CA GLY A 144 7.07 10.04 -5.85
C GLY A 144 6.59 10.98 -6.96
N LEU A 145 5.32 11.39 -6.91
CA LEU A 145 4.76 12.41 -7.78
C LEU A 145 5.21 13.78 -7.29
N ARG A 146 5.62 14.64 -8.21
CA ARG A 146 6.02 15.99 -7.83
C ARG A 146 4.79 16.89 -7.75
N LEU A 147 4.81 17.83 -6.79
CA LEU A 147 3.71 18.77 -6.55
C LEU A 147 3.48 19.76 -7.71
N ASP A 148 4.43 19.88 -8.64
CA ASP A 148 4.36 20.70 -9.86
C ASP A 148 3.79 19.95 -11.07
N GLU A 149 3.53 18.65 -10.96
CA GLU A 149 2.81 17.90 -12.00
C GLU A 149 1.34 18.35 -11.96
N ASN A 150 0.83 18.94 -13.05
CA ASN A 150 -0.50 19.55 -13.12
C ASN A 150 -1.60 18.48 -13.16
N PHE A 151 -1.79 17.76 -12.06
CA PHE A 151 -2.82 16.73 -11.90
C PHE A 151 -4.23 17.32 -11.83
N ASP A 152 -4.38 18.63 -11.74
CA ASP A 152 -5.68 19.30 -11.65
C ASP A 152 -6.49 19.19 -12.96
N GLU A 153 -5.81 18.98 -14.10
CA GLU A 153 -6.46 18.78 -15.41
C GLU A 153 -6.99 17.35 -15.61
N ILE A 154 -6.53 16.39 -14.82
CA ILE A 154 -6.93 14.99 -14.91
C ILE A 154 -8.23 14.81 -14.12
N PRO A 155 -9.27 14.12 -14.64
CA PRO A 155 -10.46 13.81 -13.86
C PRO A 155 -10.10 12.96 -12.63
N ASP A 156 -10.75 13.20 -11.48
CA ASP A 156 -10.38 12.54 -10.22
C ASP A 156 -10.37 11.01 -10.32
N ASP A 157 -11.33 10.42 -11.03
CA ASP A 157 -11.41 8.97 -11.27
C ASP A 157 -10.17 8.41 -11.99
N TRP A 158 -9.47 9.24 -12.76
CA TRP A 158 -8.29 8.83 -13.54
C TRP A 158 -6.97 9.07 -12.81
N LYS A 159 -6.96 9.93 -11.79
CA LYS A 159 -5.72 10.39 -11.14
C LYS A 159 -4.91 9.23 -10.57
N LEU A 160 -5.56 8.29 -9.87
CA LEU A 160 -4.87 7.14 -9.28
C LEU A 160 -4.24 6.23 -10.34
N TYR A 161 -4.93 6.00 -11.45
CA TYR A 161 -4.41 5.17 -12.55
C TYR A 161 -3.20 5.82 -13.21
N ILE A 162 -3.29 7.12 -13.53
CA ILE A 162 -2.19 7.87 -14.14
C ILE A 162 -0.99 7.95 -13.18
N ALA A 163 -1.25 8.23 -11.90
CA ALA A 163 -0.26 8.22 -10.84
C ALA A 163 0.47 6.87 -10.76
N THR A 164 -0.28 5.76 -10.83
CA THR A 164 0.27 4.40 -10.84
C THR A 164 1.14 4.16 -12.07
N VAL A 165 0.68 4.55 -13.27
CA VAL A 165 1.48 4.42 -14.50
C VAL A 165 2.79 5.19 -14.38
N ILE A 166 2.76 6.45 -13.93
CA ILE A 166 3.95 7.27 -13.75
C ILE A 166 4.91 6.62 -12.74
N PHE A 167 4.38 6.14 -11.62
CA PHE A 167 5.15 5.45 -10.59
C PHE A 167 5.92 4.25 -11.16
N TRP A 168 5.23 3.36 -11.88
CA TRP A 168 5.85 2.18 -12.47
C TRP A 168 6.87 2.54 -13.56
N MET A 169 6.49 3.44 -14.48
CA MET A 169 7.35 3.85 -15.61
C MET A 169 8.67 4.49 -15.18
N ARG A 170 8.68 5.22 -14.05
CA ARG A 170 9.88 5.87 -13.52
C ARG A 170 10.87 4.89 -12.89
N ARG A 171 10.41 3.70 -12.51
CA ARG A 171 11.18 2.78 -11.65
C ARG A 171 11.51 1.44 -12.27
N THR A 172 10.86 1.06 -13.37
CA THR A 172 11.23 -0.15 -14.12
C THR A 172 12.30 0.17 -15.18
N SER A 173 13.44 -0.49 -15.07
CA SER A 173 14.51 -0.55 -16.08
C SER A 173 14.83 -2.03 -16.34
N PRO A 174 14.96 -2.50 -17.59
CA PRO A 174 14.90 -1.76 -18.87
C PRO A 174 13.48 -1.50 -19.39
N LEU A 175 13.34 -0.48 -20.25
CA LEU A 175 12.10 -0.02 -20.89
C LEU A 175 11.26 -1.12 -21.57
N GLU A 176 11.88 -2.21 -22.01
CA GLU A 176 11.17 -3.33 -22.65
C GLU A 176 10.21 -4.05 -21.70
N LYS A 177 10.56 -4.11 -20.41
CA LYS A 177 9.70 -4.67 -19.34
C LYS A 177 8.52 -3.74 -19.02
N ASN A 178 8.66 -2.43 -19.28
CA ASN A 178 7.61 -1.44 -19.04
C ASN A 178 6.36 -1.72 -19.85
N ASN A 179 6.49 -2.34 -21.04
CA ASN A 179 5.35 -2.65 -21.90
C ASN A 179 4.39 -3.67 -21.26
N MET A 180 4.90 -4.65 -20.51
CA MET A 180 4.05 -5.63 -19.84
C MET A 180 3.31 -5.01 -18.66
N HIS A 181 4.01 -4.25 -17.82
CA HIS A 181 3.40 -3.53 -16.69
C HIS A 181 2.37 -2.50 -17.17
N LEU A 182 2.68 -1.74 -18.23
CA LEU A 182 1.74 -0.80 -18.83
C LEU A 182 0.49 -1.52 -19.37
N ARG A 183 0.66 -2.65 -20.07
CA ARG A 183 -0.47 -3.47 -20.53
C ARG A 183 -1.30 -4.00 -19.38
N ALA A 184 -0.67 -4.47 -18.30
CA ALA A 184 -1.37 -4.92 -17.11
C ALA A 184 -2.18 -3.79 -16.48
N ILE A 185 -1.58 -2.61 -16.31
CA ILE A 185 -2.28 -1.42 -15.77
C ILE A 185 -3.45 -1.02 -16.67
N LEU A 186 -3.27 -1.00 -18.00
CA LEU A 186 -4.35 -0.71 -18.96
C LEU A 186 -5.49 -1.73 -18.84
N VAL A 187 -5.17 -3.02 -18.72
CA VAL A 187 -6.19 -4.07 -18.48
C VAL A 187 -6.90 -3.82 -17.15
N THR A 188 -6.17 -3.50 -16.07
CA THR A 188 -6.76 -3.17 -14.76
C THR A 188 -7.70 -1.95 -14.84
N ILE A 189 -7.31 -0.90 -15.57
CA ILE A 189 -8.17 0.27 -15.84
C ILE A 189 -9.45 -0.16 -16.56
N VAL A 190 -9.33 -0.95 -17.63
CA VAL A 190 -10.50 -1.42 -18.39
C VAL A 190 -11.40 -2.29 -17.52
N CYS A 191 -10.83 -3.23 -16.77
CA CYS A 191 -11.58 -4.11 -15.87
C CYS A 191 -12.28 -3.35 -14.76
N SER A 192 -11.64 -2.33 -14.17
CA SER A 192 -12.27 -1.51 -13.13
C SER A 192 -13.40 -0.65 -13.68
N LEU A 193 -13.23 -0.03 -14.86
CA LEU A 193 -14.31 0.69 -15.54
C LEU A 193 -15.50 -0.22 -15.91
N VAL A 194 -15.23 -1.46 -16.31
CA VAL A 194 -16.27 -2.46 -16.60
C VAL A 194 -16.97 -2.91 -15.32
N ASN A 195 -16.21 -3.20 -14.26
CA ASN A 195 -16.76 -3.57 -12.95
C ASN A 195 -17.64 -2.45 -12.40
N ASP A 196 -17.22 -1.19 -12.47
CA ASP A 196 -18.03 -0.06 -12.03
C ASP A 196 -19.36 0.03 -12.80
N LYS A 197 -19.37 -0.28 -14.10
CA LYS A 197 -20.61 -0.34 -14.88
C LYS A 197 -21.51 -1.50 -14.43
N ILE A 198 -20.94 -2.69 -14.25
CA ILE A 198 -21.67 -3.89 -13.80
C ILE A 198 -22.23 -3.67 -12.39
N ASP A 199 -21.44 -3.11 -11.48
CA ASP A 199 -21.83 -2.79 -10.12
C ASP A 199 -22.93 -1.74 -10.08
N ASN A 200 -22.81 -0.68 -10.89
CA ASN A 200 -23.84 0.35 -10.98
C ASN A 200 -25.13 -0.20 -11.57
N GLU A 201 -25.07 -1.09 -12.57
CA GLU A 201 -26.23 -1.78 -13.12
C GLU A 201 -26.83 -2.79 -12.14
N GLY A 202 -25.99 -3.52 -11.40
CA GLY A 202 -26.37 -4.43 -10.33
C GLY A 202 -27.07 -3.68 -9.19
N ARG A 203 -26.46 -2.63 -8.65
CA ARG A 203 -27.05 -1.77 -7.61
C ARG A 203 -28.35 -1.12 -8.08
N ARG A 204 -28.46 -0.70 -9.35
CA ARG A 204 -29.72 -0.20 -9.95
C ARG A 204 -30.79 -1.30 -10.05
N ARG A 205 -30.41 -2.55 -10.34
CA ARG A 205 -31.32 -3.70 -10.39
C ARG A 205 -31.83 -4.07 -8.99
N TRP A 206 -30.97 -4.02 -7.96
CA TRP A 206 -31.35 -4.28 -6.58
C TRP A 206 -32.24 -3.19 -5.97
N ARG A 207 -31.95 -1.90 -6.23
CA ARG A 207 -32.78 -0.77 -5.76
C ARG A 207 -34.17 -0.71 -6.41
N ARG A 208 -34.41 -1.42 -7.53
CA ARG A 208 -35.71 -1.48 -8.20
C ARG A 208 -36.61 -2.62 -7.74
N LYS A 209 -36.14 -3.52 -6.86
CA LYS A 209 -36.99 -4.54 -6.25
C LYS A 209 -37.70 -3.94 -5.03
N PRO A 210 -39.03 -3.75 -5.05
CA PRO A 210 -39.79 -3.21 -3.91
C PRO A 210 -39.62 -4.06 -2.64
N GLU A 211 -39.36 -5.36 -2.82
CA GLU A 211 -39.25 -6.38 -1.77
C GLU A 211 -38.08 -6.15 -0.80
N PHE A 212 -37.07 -5.34 -1.15
CA PHE A 212 -35.92 -5.11 -0.27
C PHE A 212 -36.21 -4.07 0.83
N HIS A 213 -37.17 -3.16 0.64
CA HIS A 213 -37.54 -2.17 1.65
C HIS A 213 -38.47 -2.73 2.73
N ASP A 214 -39.24 -3.76 2.40
CA ASP A 214 -40.16 -4.41 3.35
C ASP A 214 -39.42 -5.33 4.33
N TYR A 215 -38.24 -5.85 3.96
CA TYR A 215 -37.49 -6.76 4.83
C TYR A 215 -36.76 -6.05 6.00
N PHE A 216 -36.48 -4.75 5.87
CA PHE A 216 -35.77 -3.95 6.89
C PHE A 216 -36.65 -2.94 7.62
N SER A 217 -37.92 -2.78 7.25
CA SER A 217 -38.86 -1.87 7.92
C SER A 217 -39.73 -2.56 8.99
N THR A 218 -39.69 -3.89 9.08
CA THR A 218 -40.26 -4.65 10.18
C THR A 218 -39.18 -5.39 10.97
N LYS A 219 -38.48 -4.65 11.84
CA LYS A 219 -37.99 -5.14 13.13
C LYS A 219 -37.58 -3.97 14.02
#